data_AF-A0AAW2LD14-F1
#
_entry.id   AF-A0AAW2LD14-F1
#
_cell.length_a   1.000
_cell.length_b   1.000
_cell.length_c   1.000
_cell.angle_alpha   90.00
_cell.angle_beta   90.00
_cell.angle_gamma   90.00
#
_symmetry.space_group_name_H-M   'P 1'
#
loop_
_entity.id
_entity.type
_entity.pdbx_description
1 polymer ?
#
loop_
_entity_poly.entity_id
_entity_poly.type
_entity_poly.pdbx_seq_one_letter_code
_entity_poly.pdbx_strand_id
1 'polypeptide(L)'
;MKLKQLEGLLGSLQQFENPKIELEQYPTGPHIASRLLYTLLYGYLEIPSFSIIQAENSFGDVSDKVVADFGCGCGTLGLAAGLLGAE
;
A
#
# COMPACT_ATOMS: atom_id res chain seq x y z
N MET A 1 -10.72 6.62 -2.65
CA MET A 1 -11.08 5.21 -2.99
C MET A 1 -11.39 4.45 -1.70
N LYS A 2 -12.33 3.48 -1.64
CA LYS A 2 -12.53 2.69 -0.40
C LYS A 2 -11.44 1.61 -0.25
N LEU A 3 -11.02 1.31 0.98
CA LEU A 3 -9.99 0.30 1.29
C LEU A 3 -10.22 -1.05 0.59
N LYS A 4 -11.46 -1.54 0.62
CA LYS A 4 -11.85 -2.83 0.03
C LYS A 4 -11.73 -2.85 -1.50
N GLN A 5 -11.91 -1.69 -2.15
CA GLN A 5 -11.74 -1.56 -3.60
C GLN A 5 -10.25 -1.57 -3.96
N LEU A 6 -9.42 -0.87 -3.19
CA LEU A 6 -7.96 -0.88 -3.35
C LEU A 6 -7.41 -2.30 -3.21
N GLU A 7 -7.77 -3.02 -2.14
CA GLU A 7 -7.35 -4.41 -1.92
C GLU A 7 -7.78 -5.33 -3.07
N GLY A 8 -9.00 -5.16 -3.60
CA GLY A 8 -9.49 -5.93 -4.75
C GLY A 8 -8.68 -5.69 -6.03
N LEU A 9 -8.31 -4.44 -6.33
CA LEU A 9 -7.49 -4.08 -7.49
C LEU A 9 -6.07 -4.65 -7.37
N LEU A 10 -5.48 -4.59 -6.19
CA LEU A 10 -4.15 -5.16 -5.93
C LEU A 10 -4.16 -6.69 -6.03
N GLY A 11 -5.28 -7.34 -5.71
CA GLY A 11 -5.46 -8.79 -5.83
C GLY A 11 -5.38 -9.34 -7.25
N SER A 12 -5.63 -8.51 -8.27
CA SER A 12 -5.49 -8.91 -9.68
C SER A 12 -4.09 -8.69 -10.27
N LEU A 13 -3.16 -8.15 -9.49
CA LEU A 13 -1.81 -7.86 -9.98
C LEU A 13 -1.03 -9.17 -10.24
N GLN A 14 -0.43 -9.28 -11.42
CA GLN A 14 0.43 -10.41 -11.76
C GLN A 14 1.65 -10.44 -10.83
N GLN A 15 1.96 -11.64 -10.33
CA GLN A 15 3.09 -11.86 -9.45
C GLN A 15 4.25 -12.52 -10.19
N PHE A 16 5.42 -12.61 -9.54
CA PHE A 16 6.58 -13.30 -10.09
C PHE A 16 6.24 -14.74 -10.50
N GLU A 17 6.59 -15.11 -11.73
CA GLU A 17 6.44 -16.49 -12.21
C GLU A 17 7.54 -17.40 -11.66
N ASN A 18 8.77 -16.87 -11.53
CA ASN A 18 9.93 -17.61 -11.00
C ASN A 18 10.73 -16.70 -10.04
N PRO A 19 10.35 -16.62 -8.75
CA PRO A 19 11.00 -15.74 -7.78
C PRO A 19 12.43 -16.21 -7.44
N LYS A 20 13.37 -15.26 -7.43
CA LYS A 20 14.76 -15.45 -7.01
C LYS A 20 14.87 -15.37 -5.49
N ILE A 21 15.20 -16.48 -4.86
CA ILE A 21 15.29 -16.60 -3.40
C ILE A 21 16.44 -15.75 -2.87
N GLU A 22 17.56 -15.68 -3.59
CA GLU A 22 18.75 -14.90 -3.23
C GLU A 22 18.51 -13.38 -3.20
N LEU A 23 17.41 -12.92 -3.80
CA LEU A 23 16.96 -11.52 -3.78
C LEU A 23 15.71 -11.31 -2.90
N GLU A 24 15.29 -12.34 -2.17
CA GLU A 24 14.08 -12.31 -1.33
C GLU A 24 12.82 -11.86 -2.10
N GLN A 25 12.62 -12.37 -3.32
CA GLN A 25 11.49 -11.98 -4.17
C GLN A 25 10.16 -12.61 -3.72
N TYR A 26 9.60 -12.11 -2.62
CA TYR A 26 8.23 -12.38 -2.22
C TYR A 26 7.34 -11.16 -2.50
N PRO A 27 6.16 -11.34 -3.11
CA PRO A 27 5.29 -10.21 -3.38
C PRO A 27 4.61 -9.70 -2.10
N THR A 28 4.42 -8.39 -2.01
CA THR A 28 3.59 -7.81 -0.96
C THR A 28 2.13 -8.21 -1.16
N GLY A 29 1.53 -8.84 -0.15
CA GLY A 29 0.13 -9.24 -0.20
C GLY A 29 -0.82 -8.03 -0.34
N PRO A 30 -1.91 -8.13 -1.13
CA PRO A 30 -2.87 -7.05 -1.34
C PRO A 30 -3.43 -6.45 -0.06
N HIS A 31 -3.68 -7.32 0.94
CA HIS A 31 -4.17 -6.95 2.27
C HIS A 31 -3.23 -6.04 3.04
N ILE A 32 -1.92 -6.33 2.97
CA ILE A 32 -0.87 -5.58 3.66
C ILE A 32 -0.62 -4.27 2.92
N ALA A 33 -0.51 -4.32 1.60
CA ALA A 33 -0.29 -3.14 0.76
C ALA A 33 -1.43 -2.12 0.89
N SER A 34 -2.69 -2.57 0.82
CA SER A 34 -3.85 -1.69 1.02
C SER A 34 -3.87 -1.10 2.43
N ARG A 35 -3.63 -1.94 3.45
CA ARG A 35 -3.32 -1.59 4.87
C ARG A 35 -2.41 -0.38 5.01
N LEU A 36 -1.20 -0.57 4.51
CA LEU A 36 -0.10 0.36 4.65
C LEU A 36 -0.45 1.69 3.99
N LEU A 37 -0.78 1.66 2.70
CA LEU A 37 -0.99 2.86 1.90
C LEU A 37 -2.25 3.64 2.31
N TYR A 38 -3.31 2.94 2.70
CA TYR A 38 -4.51 3.59 3.22
C TYR A 38 -4.27 4.28 4.57
N THR A 39 -3.40 3.68 5.41
CA THR A 39 -2.97 4.32 6.66
C THR A 39 -2.12 5.56 6.37
N LEU A 40 -1.19 5.47 5.42
CA LEU A 40 -0.34 6.58 5.00
C LEU A 40 -1.12 7.72 4.35
N LEU A 41 -2.21 7.44 3.63
CA LEU A 41 -3.05 8.48 3.01
C LEU A 41 -4.08 9.10 3.97
N TYR A 42 -4.76 8.28 4.78
CA TYR A 42 -5.96 8.71 5.50
C TYR A 42 -5.81 8.82 7.01
N GLY A 43 -4.65 8.45 7.60
CA GLY A 43 -4.38 8.66 9.02
C GLY A 43 -5.56 8.38 9.95
N TYR A 44 -6.10 7.15 9.91
CA TYR A 44 -7.17 6.63 10.77
C TYR A 44 -8.38 7.56 11.01
N LEU A 45 -9.31 7.63 10.04
CA LEU A 45 -10.72 7.87 10.34
C LEU A 45 -11.49 6.53 10.24
N GLU A 46 -11.95 6.07 11.41
CA GLU A 46 -12.89 4.95 11.71
C GLU A 46 -12.37 3.50 11.67
N ILE A 47 -11.66 3.06 12.74
CA ILE A 47 -11.87 1.70 13.29
C ILE A 47 -12.20 1.83 14.80
N PRO A 48 -13.42 1.51 15.26
CA PRO A 48 -13.86 1.83 16.62
C PRO A 48 -13.29 0.97 17.76
N SER A 49 -12.32 0.07 17.56
CA SER A 49 -12.05 -0.97 18.58
C SER A 49 -10.61 -1.45 18.75
N PHE A 50 -9.62 -0.82 18.11
CA PHE A 50 -8.22 -1.19 18.36
C PHE A 50 -7.31 0.03 18.22
N SER A 51 -7.18 0.79 19.32
CA SER A 51 -6.29 1.93 19.43
C SER A 51 -4.97 1.46 20.06
N ILE A 52 -3.96 1.19 19.24
CA ILE A 52 -2.58 1.08 19.77
C ILE A 52 -1.56 1.93 19.00
N ILE A 53 -1.94 2.59 17.90
CA ILE A 53 -1.02 3.50 17.20
C ILE A 53 -1.83 4.69 16.64
N GLN A 54 -2.08 5.69 17.49
CA GLN A 54 -2.43 7.04 17.04
C GLN A 54 -1.14 7.64 16.46
N ALA A 55 -1.04 7.74 15.15
CA ALA A 55 -0.05 8.62 14.52
C ALA A 55 -0.66 10.03 14.55
N GLU A 56 -0.23 10.89 15.47
CA GLU A 56 -0.72 12.27 15.65
C GLU A 56 -0.48 13.20 14.43
N ASN A 57 0.00 12.64 13.32
CA ASN A 57 0.23 13.30 12.06
C ASN A 57 -0.62 12.60 11.00
N SER A 58 -1.80 13.12 10.69
CA SER A 58 -2.54 12.73 9.50
C SER A 58 -1.73 13.17 8.27
N PHE A 59 -0.88 12.28 7.80
CA PHE A 59 0.14 12.57 6.80
C PHE A 59 -0.48 12.55 5.41
N GLY A 60 -0.67 13.70 4.77
CA GLY A 60 -0.95 13.78 3.33
C GLY A 60 0.28 13.41 2.50
N ASP A 61 0.90 12.26 2.79
CA ASP A 61 2.24 11.87 2.33
C ASP A 61 2.21 11.01 1.06
N VAL A 62 1.01 10.78 0.50
CA VAL A 62 0.81 10.01 -0.73
C VAL A 62 0.16 10.84 -1.83
N SER A 63 -1.01 11.46 -1.56
CA SER A 63 -1.70 12.28 -2.57
C SER A 63 -0.89 13.53 -2.90
N ASP A 64 -0.74 13.81 -4.20
CA ASP A 64 0.00 14.98 -4.73
C ASP A 64 1.47 15.00 -4.27
N LYS A 65 2.06 13.83 -4.05
CA LYS A 65 3.47 13.62 -3.70
C LYS A 65 4.14 12.72 -4.73
N VAL A 66 5.43 12.98 -4.94
CA VAL A 66 6.33 12.07 -5.65
C VAL A 66 6.74 10.96 -4.69
N VAL A 67 6.32 9.73 -4.96
CA VAL A 67 6.57 8.56 -4.10
C VAL A 67 7.56 7.61 -4.76
N ALA A 68 8.61 7.22 -4.02
CA ALA A 68 9.58 6.23 -4.48
C ALA A 68 9.32 4.86 -3.83
N ASP A 69 9.20 3.82 -4.65
CA ASP A 69 9.06 2.42 -4.23
C ASP A 69 10.39 1.67 -4.44
N PHE A 70 11.20 1.59 -3.40
CA PHE A 70 12.51 0.93 -3.46
C PHE A 70 12.35 -0.58 -3.30
N GLY A 71 12.88 -1.32 -4.27
CA GLY A 71 12.67 -2.78 -4.32
C GLY A 71 11.23 -3.14 -4.71
N CYS A 72 10.64 -2.36 -5.63
CA CYS A 72 9.22 -2.44 -6.00
C CYS A 72 8.72 -3.83 -6.41
N GLY A 73 9.60 -4.74 -6.84
CA GLY A 73 9.25 -6.10 -7.20
C GLY A 73 8.18 -6.14 -8.30
N CYS A 74 7.00 -6.69 -7.99
CA CYS A 74 5.84 -6.69 -8.90
C CYS A 74 5.12 -5.32 -9.00
N GLY A 75 5.54 -4.33 -8.22
CA GLY A 75 4.98 -2.98 -8.19
C GLY A 75 3.72 -2.83 -7.34
N THR A 76 3.44 -3.73 -6.40
CA THR A 76 2.21 -3.69 -5.58
C THR A 76 2.08 -2.38 -4.80
N LEU A 77 3.18 -1.88 -4.20
CA LEU A 77 3.17 -0.65 -3.40
C LEU A 77 3.12 0.60 -4.28
N GLY A 78 3.94 0.67 -5.33
CA GLY A 78 3.88 1.74 -6.31
C GLY A 78 2.52 1.88 -7.00
N LEU A 79 1.89 0.76 -7.41
CA LEU A 79 0.54 0.78 -7.97
C LEU A 79 -0.49 1.28 -6.94
N ALA A 80 -0.40 0.81 -5.70
CA ALA A 80 -1.28 1.29 -4.63
C ALA A 80 -1.12 2.80 -4.41
N ALA A 81 0.11 3.32 -4.38
CA ALA A 81 0.38 4.76 -4.26
C ALA A 81 -0.21 5.57 -5.43
N GLY A 82 -0.01 5.12 -6.68
CA GLY A 82 -0.59 5.77 -7.86
C GLY A 82 -2.13 5.75 -7.86
N LEU A 83 -2.76 4.63 -7.47
CA LEU A 83 -4.22 4.52 -7.30
C LEU A 83 -4.77 5.43 -6.20
N LEU A 84 -3.91 5.85 -5.27
CA LEU A 84 -4.21 6.76 -4.17
C LEU A 84 -3.83 8.22 -4.46
N GLY A 85 -3.32 8.53 -5.66
CA GLY A 85 -3.06 9.90 -6.11
C GLY A 85 -1.61 10.39 -6.00
N ALA A 86 -0.63 9.50 -5.93
CA ALA A 86 0.78 9.87 -6.08
C ALA A 86 1.11 10.31 -7.52
N GLU A 87 2.07 11.24 -7.68
CA GLU A 87 2.58 11.76 -8.97
C GLU A 87 3.78 10.96 -9.52
#